data_AF-A0A3M7PCV6-F1
#
_entry.id   AF-A0A3M7PCV6-F1
#
_cell.length_a   1.000
_cell.length_b   1.000
_cell.length_c   1.000
_cell.angle_alpha   90.00
_cell.angle_beta   90.00
_cell.angle_gamma   90.00
#
_symmetry.space_group_name_H-M   'P 1'
#
loop_
_entity.id
_entity.type
_entity.pdbx_description
1 polymer ?
#
loop_
_entity_poly.entity_id
_entity_poly.type
_entity_poly.pdbx_seq_one_letter_code
_entity_poly.pdbx_strand_id
1 'polypeptide(L)'
;DAELITESATLKDSGVYNCTLKNEFGQEKITVKVTVIDKPEAPEGPLEVSDVKTDSVTLSWKPPKETGGIPITNYVVEKFDVKKNEWQKVSSFCRAPQYEVIGLEEGRPYKFRVSAENEQGVSVPLETEIPVVPKNPFCKFCDQNEGLNFCCFFVVILVYTVPEAPKELRLANQSSETAVLSWEPPNQDGGAKVTGYNIEMNECGSDD
;
A
#
# COMPACT_ATOMS: atom_id res chain seq x y z
N ASP A 1 7.03 -34.87 43.83
CA ASP A 1 6.19 -34.84 42.62
C ASP A 1 7.00 -35.24 41.41
N ALA A 2 6.36 -35.83 40.39
CA ALA A 2 7.02 -36.13 39.12
C ALA A 2 6.60 -35.06 38.11
N GLU A 3 7.57 -34.36 37.52
CA GLU A 3 7.35 -33.23 36.63
C GLU A 3 8.00 -33.49 35.26
N LEU A 4 7.35 -33.03 34.19
CA LEU A 4 7.92 -32.99 32.85
C LEU A 4 8.30 -31.54 32.55
N ILE A 5 9.60 -31.27 32.39
CA ILE A 5 10.11 -29.94 32.08
C ILE A 5 10.63 -29.95 30.64
N THR A 6 10.15 -29.00 29.83
CA THR A 6 10.68 -28.71 28.49
C THR A 6 11.40 -27.37 28.53
N GLU A 7 12.70 -27.37 28.21
CA GLU A 7 13.56 -26.17 28.36
C GLU A 7 13.39 -25.12 27.24
N SER A 8 12.74 -25.49 26.12
CA SER A 8 12.55 -24.61 24.97
C SER A 8 11.38 -25.05 24.10
N ALA A 9 10.15 -24.91 24.63
CA ALA A 9 8.93 -25.26 23.90
C ALA A 9 8.67 -24.27 22.74
N THR A 10 8.27 -24.83 21.60
CA THR A 10 7.88 -24.12 20.39
C THR A 10 6.40 -24.38 20.09
N LEU A 11 5.78 -23.61 19.20
CA LEU A 11 4.39 -23.85 18.77
C LEU A 11 4.16 -25.30 18.29
N LYS A 12 5.18 -25.97 17.75
CA LYS A 12 5.12 -27.38 17.32
C LYS A 12 4.99 -28.38 18.46
N ASP A 13 5.34 -27.97 19.68
CA ASP A 13 5.17 -28.76 20.90
C ASP A 13 3.73 -28.64 21.46
N SER A 14 2.85 -27.88 20.80
CA SER A 14 1.42 -27.90 21.11
C SER A 14 0.83 -29.24 20.71
N GLY A 15 0.12 -29.89 21.62
CA GLY A 15 -0.40 -31.22 21.36
C GLY A 15 -1.14 -31.84 22.53
N VAL A 16 -1.54 -33.08 22.31
CA VAL A 16 -2.21 -33.90 23.32
C VAL A 16 -1.19 -34.85 23.92
N TYR A 17 -0.84 -34.63 25.18
CA TYR A 17 0.13 -35.41 25.93
C TYR A 17 -0.61 -36.49 26.73
N ASN A 18 -0.08 -37.71 26.69
CA ASN A 18 -0.64 -38.84 27.41
C ASN A 18 0.35 -39.32 28.47
N CYS A 19 -0.03 -39.24 29.74
CA CYS A 19 0.72 -39.83 30.84
C CYS A 19 0.16 -41.23 31.11
N THR A 20 0.99 -42.27 30.96
CA THR A 20 0.59 -43.65 31.25
C THR A 20 1.35 -44.15 32.46
N LEU A 21 0.64 -44.49 33.53
CA LEU A 21 1.20 -45.13 34.71
C LEU A 21 1.07 -46.64 34.55
N LYS A 22 2.18 -47.37 34.62
CA LYS A 22 2.20 -48.83 34.48
C LYS A 22 2.85 -49.48 35.70
N ASN A 23 2.24 -50.55 36.20
CA ASN A 23 2.81 -51.45 37.20
C ASN A 23 2.73 -52.91 36.71
N GLU A 24 3.11 -53.87 37.55
CA GLU A 24 3.07 -55.30 37.23
C GLU A 24 1.65 -55.86 37.02
N PHE A 25 0.62 -55.15 37.48
CA PHE A 25 -0.79 -55.57 37.44
C PHE A 25 -1.63 -54.84 36.38
N GLY A 26 -1.09 -53.81 35.72
CA GLY A 26 -1.85 -53.06 34.71
C GLY A 26 -1.24 -51.70 34.35
N GLN A 27 -2.01 -50.91 33.61
CA GLN A 27 -1.68 -49.53 33.27
C GLN A 27 -2.93 -48.65 33.21
N GLU A 28 -2.80 -47.40 33.62
CA GLU A 28 -3.82 -46.36 33.54
C GLU A 28 -3.27 -45.16 32.75
N LYS A 29 -4.11 -44.43 32.00
CA LYS A 29 -3.68 -43.32 31.16
C LYS A 29 -4.51 -42.06 31.40
N ILE A 30 -3.83 -40.92 31.56
CA ILE A 30 -4.45 -39.59 31.62
C ILE A 30 -3.97 -38.78 30.42
N THR A 31 -4.87 -37.97 29.87
CA THR A 31 -4.62 -37.14 28.69
C THR A 31 -4.72 -35.66 29.07
N VAL A 32 -3.74 -34.86 28.65
CA VAL A 32 -3.67 -33.40 28.87
C VAL A 32 -3.41 -32.71 27.54
N LYS A 33 -4.18 -31.66 27.23
CA LYS A 33 -3.93 -30.79 26.08
C LYS A 33 -2.98 -29.67 26.50
N VAL A 34 -1.84 -29.59 25.85
CA VAL A 34 -0.86 -28.51 26.03
C VAL A 34 -0.91 -27.63 24.78
N THR A 35 -0.95 -26.32 24.98
CA THR A 35 -0.87 -25.33 23.89
C THR A 35 0.20 -24.34 24.27
N VAL A 36 1.23 -24.26 23.43
CA VAL A 36 2.28 -23.25 23.57
C VAL A 36 1.71 -21.93 23.05
N ILE A 37 1.87 -20.88 23.85
CA ILE A 37 1.36 -19.55 23.57
C ILE A 37 2.51 -18.62 23.24
N ASP A 38 2.30 -17.72 22.29
CA ASP A 38 3.27 -16.73 21.82
C ASP A 38 2.52 -15.45 21.41
N LYS A 39 3.25 -14.38 21.11
CA LYS A 39 2.70 -13.18 20.48
C LYS A 39 2.17 -13.52 19.07
N PRO A 40 1.20 -12.77 18.54
CA PRO A 40 0.68 -13.03 17.21
C PRO A 40 1.71 -12.67 16.14
N GLU A 41 1.49 -13.14 14.91
CA GLU A 41 2.21 -12.63 13.75
C GLU A 41 1.75 -11.21 13.37
N ALA A 42 2.49 -10.57 12.46
CA ALA A 42 2.07 -9.30 11.90
C ALA A 42 0.70 -9.45 11.19
N PRO A 43 -0.16 -8.42 11.21
CA PRO A 43 -1.33 -8.40 10.34
C PRO A 43 -0.93 -8.65 8.87
N GLU A 44 -1.78 -9.34 8.13
CA GLU A 44 -1.50 -9.64 6.74
C GLU A 44 -1.64 -8.38 5.88
N GLY A 45 -0.59 -8.09 5.10
CA GLY A 45 -0.52 -6.93 4.23
C GLY A 45 -1.17 -7.12 2.86
N PRO A 46 -1.27 -6.03 2.06
CA PRO A 46 -0.84 -4.67 2.39
C PRO A 46 -1.78 -3.96 3.38
N LEU A 47 -1.30 -2.92 4.06
CA LEU A 47 -2.16 -2.02 4.83
C LEU A 47 -2.91 -1.10 3.87
N GLU A 48 -4.20 -1.35 3.71
CA GLU A 48 -5.05 -0.62 2.78
C GLU A 48 -5.49 0.71 3.38
N VAL A 49 -5.45 1.75 2.56
CA VAL A 49 -5.81 3.12 2.93
C VAL A 49 -6.97 3.58 2.06
N SER A 50 -8.09 3.94 2.67
CA SER A 50 -9.28 4.45 1.98
C SER A 50 -9.82 5.72 2.65
N ASP A 51 -10.83 6.33 2.03
CA ASP A 51 -11.59 7.47 2.57
C ASP A 51 -10.69 8.59 3.13
N VAL A 52 -9.69 8.99 2.35
CA VAL A 52 -8.77 10.07 2.73
C VAL A 52 -9.54 11.40 2.72
N LYS A 53 -9.77 11.95 3.91
CA LYS A 53 -10.39 13.26 4.14
C LYS A 53 -9.31 14.28 4.55
N THR A 54 -9.74 15.49 4.88
CA THR A 54 -8.86 16.57 5.38
C THR A 54 -8.24 16.25 6.74
N ASP A 55 -8.96 15.52 7.59
CA ASP A 55 -8.64 15.30 9.00
C ASP A 55 -8.72 13.84 9.44
N SER A 56 -9.15 12.94 8.54
CA SER A 56 -9.21 11.51 8.80
C SER A 56 -8.84 10.65 7.61
N VAL A 57 -8.45 9.42 7.90
CA VAL A 57 -8.12 8.37 6.94
C VAL A 57 -8.64 7.04 7.49
N THR A 58 -9.24 6.22 6.63
CA THR A 58 -9.63 4.85 7.00
C THR A 58 -8.51 3.87 6.65
N LEU A 59 -8.12 3.05 7.63
CA LEU A 59 -7.17 1.96 7.47
C LEU A 59 -7.91 0.62 7.51
N SER A 60 -7.57 -0.28 6.61
CA SER A 60 -8.10 -1.65 6.55
C SER A 60 -6.96 -2.65 6.38
N TRP A 61 -7.05 -3.79 7.05
CA TRP A 61 -6.01 -4.83 6.99
C TRP A 61 -6.63 -6.22 7.10
N LYS A 62 -5.82 -7.27 6.98
CA LYS A 62 -6.25 -8.65 7.25
C LYS A 62 -5.70 -9.12 8.59
N PRO A 63 -6.44 -9.95 9.34
CA PRO A 63 -5.91 -10.60 10.54
C PRO A 63 -4.62 -11.38 10.24
N PRO A 64 -3.72 -11.54 11.22
CA PRO A 64 -2.58 -12.43 11.12
C PRO A 64 -2.98 -13.87 10.80
N LYS A 65 -2.14 -14.57 10.05
CA LYS A 65 -2.31 -16.00 9.75
C LYS A 65 -2.19 -16.86 11.00
N GLU A 66 -1.17 -16.59 11.82
CA GLU A 66 -0.92 -17.27 13.09
C GLU A 66 -1.10 -16.30 14.27
N THR A 67 -1.92 -16.70 15.23
CA THR A 67 -2.29 -15.87 16.39
C THR A 67 -1.41 -16.13 17.63
N GLY A 68 -0.43 -17.03 17.53
CA GLY A 68 0.41 -17.42 18.65
C GLY A 68 -0.29 -18.37 19.63
N GLY A 69 -1.24 -19.19 19.16
CA GLY A 69 -1.91 -20.22 19.98
C GLY A 69 -3.08 -19.73 20.84
N ILE A 70 -3.29 -18.41 20.93
CA ILE A 70 -4.44 -17.78 21.60
C ILE A 70 -5.07 -16.70 20.70
N PRO A 71 -6.38 -16.40 20.84
CA PRO A 71 -7.03 -15.40 20.00
C PRO A 71 -6.48 -13.99 20.23
N ILE A 72 -6.54 -13.18 19.18
CA ILE A 72 -6.20 -11.75 19.21
C ILE A 72 -7.23 -11.00 20.07
N THR A 73 -6.76 -10.16 20.98
CA THR A 73 -7.60 -9.34 21.86
C THR A 73 -7.98 -8.02 21.20
N ASN A 74 -7.03 -7.41 20.48
CA ASN A 74 -7.18 -6.11 19.81
C ASN A 74 -6.03 -5.86 18.82
N TYR A 75 -6.12 -4.73 18.12
CA TYR A 75 -5.10 -4.17 17.26
C TYR A 75 -4.64 -2.84 17.83
N VAL A 76 -3.33 -2.59 17.71
CA VAL A 76 -2.68 -1.32 18.03
C VAL A 76 -2.45 -0.57 16.74
N VAL A 77 -3.05 0.62 16.63
CA VAL A 77 -2.94 1.50 15.46
C VAL A 77 -2.08 2.70 15.84
N GLU A 78 -1.08 2.99 15.03
CA GLU A 78 -0.15 4.09 15.26
C GLU A 78 0.03 4.93 13.99
N LYS A 79 0.32 6.22 14.18
CA LYS A 79 0.62 7.17 13.11
C LYS A 79 2.00 7.76 13.31
N PHE A 80 2.72 8.01 12.22
CA PHE A 80 4.00 8.69 12.22
C PHE A 80 3.84 10.05 11.55
N ASP A 81 3.98 11.12 12.35
CA ASP A 81 4.06 12.48 11.82
C ASP A 81 5.53 12.76 11.46
N VAL A 82 5.80 13.03 10.17
CA VAL A 82 7.15 13.31 9.68
C VAL A 82 7.81 14.48 10.43
N LYS A 83 7.03 15.45 10.94
CA LYS A 83 7.59 16.56 11.73
C LYS A 83 8.00 16.15 13.14
N LYS A 84 7.29 15.21 13.76
CA LYS A 84 7.59 14.75 15.13
C LYS A 84 8.62 13.64 15.16
N ASN A 85 8.82 12.96 14.02
CA ASN A 85 9.79 11.89 13.84
C ASN A 85 9.64 10.75 14.88
N GLU A 86 8.40 10.48 15.31
CA GLU A 86 8.06 9.43 16.26
C GLU A 86 6.73 8.78 15.90
N TRP A 87 6.60 7.50 16.26
CA TRP A 87 5.32 6.78 16.19
C TRP A 87 4.44 7.18 17.36
N GLN A 88 3.22 7.59 17.06
CA GLN A 88 2.24 8.01 18.04
C GLN A 88 1.07 7.02 18.03
N LYS A 89 0.76 6.48 19.22
CA LYS A 89 -0.38 5.58 19.40
C LYS A 89 -1.69 6.31 19.18
N VAL A 90 -2.48 5.82 18.23
CA VAL A 90 -3.82 6.32 17.92
C VAL A 90 -4.86 5.51 18.68
N SER A 91 -4.73 4.18 18.67
CA SER A 91 -5.67 3.27 19.33
C SER A 91 -4.98 1.99 19.78
N SER A 92 -5.45 1.41 20.90
CA SER A 92 -5.05 0.08 21.40
C SER A 92 -6.27 -0.75 21.81
N PHE A 93 -7.45 -0.43 21.28
CA PHE A 93 -8.70 -1.14 21.61
C PHE A 93 -9.49 -1.52 20.35
N CYS A 94 -8.87 -1.39 19.18
CA CYS A 94 -9.48 -1.72 17.91
C CYS A 94 -9.67 -3.24 17.83
N ARG A 95 -10.92 -3.73 17.73
CA ARG A 95 -11.21 -5.18 17.60
C ARG A 95 -11.48 -5.62 16.17
N ALA A 96 -11.93 -4.68 15.34
CA ALA A 96 -12.19 -4.92 13.93
C ALA A 96 -10.90 -4.75 13.11
N PRO A 97 -10.75 -5.41 11.96
CA PRO A 97 -9.60 -5.24 11.08
C PRO A 97 -9.70 -3.96 10.22
N GLN A 98 -10.28 -2.91 10.79
CA GLN A 98 -10.50 -1.61 10.17
C GLN A 98 -10.57 -0.53 11.24
N TYR A 99 -9.99 0.63 10.98
CA TYR A 99 -10.00 1.77 11.90
C TYR A 99 -9.91 3.11 11.17
N GLU A 100 -10.76 4.07 11.54
CA GLU A 100 -10.66 5.46 11.07
C GLU A 100 -9.71 6.24 12.00
N VAL A 101 -8.56 6.64 11.47
CA VAL A 101 -7.61 7.52 12.15
C VAL A 101 -8.08 8.95 11.98
N ILE A 102 -8.40 9.61 13.08
CA ILE A 102 -8.85 11.01 13.13
C ILE A 102 -7.75 11.95 13.67
N GLY A 103 -7.98 13.26 13.55
CA GLY A 103 -7.06 14.28 14.06
C GLY A 103 -5.77 14.34 13.26
N LEU A 104 -5.89 14.21 11.94
CA LEU A 104 -4.84 14.47 10.97
C LEU A 104 -4.91 15.93 10.52
N GLU A 105 -3.80 16.46 10.01
CA GLU A 105 -3.76 17.80 9.43
C GLU A 105 -3.69 17.72 7.90
N GLU A 106 -4.52 18.52 7.23
CA GLU A 106 -4.54 18.63 5.78
C GLU A 106 -3.15 19.04 5.23
N GLY A 107 -2.73 18.38 4.16
CA GLY A 107 -1.45 18.65 3.50
C GLY A 107 -0.23 18.07 4.22
N ARG A 108 -0.38 17.41 5.37
CA ARG A 108 0.75 16.78 6.08
C ARG A 108 0.91 15.30 5.76
N PRO A 109 2.11 14.82 5.39
CA PRO A 109 2.33 13.39 5.16
C PRO A 109 2.40 12.62 6.49
N TYR A 110 1.64 11.51 6.56
CA TYR A 110 1.68 10.57 7.67
C TYR A 110 1.99 9.15 7.17
N LYS A 111 2.77 8.38 7.93
CA LYS A 111 2.78 6.91 7.76
C LYS A 111 1.89 6.28 8.81
N PHE A 112 1.35 5.11 8.51
CA PHE A 112 0.55 4.36 9.46
C PHE A 112 1.11 2.96 9.65
N ARG A 113 0.88 2.41 10.84
CA ARG A 113 1.13 1.01 11.10
C ARG A 113 0.11 0.40 12.03
N VAL A 114 -0.05 -0.90 11.91
CA VAL A 114 -0.97 -1.71 12.70
C VAL A 114 -0.25 -2.96 13.22
N SER A 115 -0.37 -3.22 14.52
CA SER A 115 0.07 -4.46 15.14
C SER A 115 -1.12 -5.22 15.71
N ALA A 116 -1.06 -6.55 15.69
CA ALA A 116 -2.00 -7.39 16.43
C ALA A 116 -1.52 -7.56 17.88
N GLU A 117 -2.44 -7.68 18.81
CA GLU A 117 -2.14 -7.88 20.24
C GLU A 117 -2.96 -9.05 20.79
N ASN A 118 -2.31 -9.89 21.58
CA ASN A 118 -2.94 -10.92 22.39
C ASN A 118 -2.39 -10.83 23.83
N GLU A 119 -2.81 -11.73 24.71
CA GLU A 119 -2.35 -11.72 26.12
C GLU A 119 -0.84 -11.94 26.30
N GLN A 120 -0.15 -12.48 25.30
CA GLN A 120 1.32 -12.64 25.33
C GLN A 120 2.06 -11.39 24.84
N GLY A 121 1.42 -10.57 24.00
CA GLY A 121 1.94 -9.26 23.63
C GLY A 121 1.58 -8.82 22.22
N VAL A 122 2.37 -7.85 21.74
CA VAL A 122 2.16 -7.14 20.48
C VAL A 122 3.04 -7.73 19.38
N SER A 123 2.46 -7.92 18.20
CA SER A 123 3.17 -8.42 17.03
C SER A 123 4.02 -7.35 16.34
N VAL A 124 4.86 -7.81 15.40
CA VAL A 124 5.56 -6.93 14.47
C VAL A 124 4.53 -6.10 13.70
N PRO A 125 4.74 -4.78 13.53
CA PRO A 125 3.78 -3.94 12.83
C PRO A 125 3.75 -4.21 11.33
N LEU A 126 2.55 -4.12 10.75
CA LEU A 126 2.31 -3.93 9.33
C LEU A 126 2.25 -2.43 9.05
N GLU A 127 3.17 -1.91 8.23
CA GLU A 127 3.29 -0.48 7.93
C GLU A 127 2.83 -0.14 6.51
N THR A 128 2.38 1.09 6.29
CA THR A 128 2.15 1.64 4.94
C THR A 128 3.47 1.81 4.21
N GLU A 129 3.55 1.37 2.95
CA GLU A 129 4.77 1.51 2.13
C GLU A 129 5.13 2.98 1.86
N ILE A 130 4.11 3.81 1.61
CA ILE A 130 4.26 5.24 1.30
C ILE A 130 3.48 6.12 2.29
N PRO A 131 3.96 7.35 2.57
CA PRO A 131 3.20 8.30 3.36
C PRO A 131 1.89 8.72 2.66
N VAL A 132 0.84 8.90 3.44
CA VAL A 132 -0.48 9.36 3.02
C VAL A 132 -0.63 10.83 3.39
N VAL A 133 -1.09 11.66 2.45
CA VAL A 133 -1.36 13.08 2.69
C VAL A 133 -2.88 13.29 2.76
N PRO A 134 -3.44 13.61 3.94
CA PRO A 134 -4.83 14.00 4.10
C PRO A 134 -5.11 15.23 3.25
N LYS A 135 -6.19 15.21 2.49
CA LYS A 135 -6.58 16.30 1.60
C LYS A 135 -8.08 16.33 1.41
N ASN A 136 -8.63 17.51 1.15
CA ASN A 136 -10.03 17.62 0.81
C ASN A 136 -10.31 16.99 -0.57
N PRO A 137 -11.12 15.91 -0.67
CA PRO A 137 -11.47 15.31 -1.96
C PRO A 137 -12.28 16.27 -2.86
N PHE A 138 -12.83 17.34 -2.30
CA PHE A 138 -13.62 18.36 -3.00
C PHE A 138 -12.87 19.68 -3.26
N CYS A 139 -11.62 19.87 -2.80
CA CYS A 139 -10.86 21.06 -3.21
C CYS A 139 -10.42 20.93 -4.68
N LYS A 140 -11.30 21.30 -5.61
CA LYS A 140 -10.96 21.47 -7.03
C LYS A 140 -10.28 22.81 -7.35
N PHE A 141 -10.11 23.68 -6.36
CA PHE A 141 -9.57 25.04 -6.54
C PHE A 141 -8.11 25.21 -6.12
N CYS A 142 -7.54 24.25 -5.39
CA CYS A 142 -6.15 24.28 -4.95
C CYS A 142 -5.14 23.98 -6.08
N ASP A 143 -5.61 23.40 -7.20
CA ASP A 143 -4.75 22.88 -8.29
C ASP A 143 -4.63 23.84 -9.50
N GLN A 144 -5.25 25.03 -9.45
CA GLN A 144 -5.31 25.95 -10.59
C GLN A 144 -4.57 27.29 -10.38
N ASN A 145 -3.83 27.47 -9.29
CA ASN A 145 -3.18 28.76 -8.99
C ASN A 145 -1.71 28.64 -8.53
N GLU A 146 -0.92 27.77 -9.13
CA GLU A 146 0.55 27.88 -9.10
C GLU A 146 1.08 27.58 -10.50
N GLY A 147 1.20 28.64 -11.30
CA GLY A 147 2.20 28.64 -12.36
C GLY A 147 3.56 28.53 -11.69
N LEU A 148 4.25 27.41 -11.91
CA LEU A 148 5.58 27.00 -11.41
C LEU A 148 5.56 26.10 -10.16
N ASN A 149 5.87 24.83 -10.43
CA ASN A 149 6.56 23.88 -9.56
C ASN A 149 5.83 23.23 -8.37
N PHE A 150 5.72 21.90 -8.50
CA PHE A 150 6.09 20.92 -7.48
C PHE A 150 5.06 20.68 -6.35
N CYS A 151 4.03 19.87 -6.62
CA CYS A 151 3.58 18.90 -5.63
C CYS A 151 2.73 17.76 -6.24
N CYS A 152 3.07 16.54 -5.84
CA CYS A 152 2.68 15.25 -6.39
C CYS A 152 1.19 14.89 -6.23
N PHE A 153 0.60 14.18 -7.21
CA PHE A 153 -0.30 13.05 -6.96
C PHE A 153 -0.27 12.04 -8.12
N PHE A 154 -0.25 10.74 -7.74
CA PHE A 154 -0.26 9.51 -8.54
C PHE A 154 1.09 9.01 -9.11
N VAL A 155 1.59 7.92 -8.52
CA VAL A 155 2.36 6.92 -9.28
C VAL A 155 1.35 6.13 -10.13
N VAL A 156 0.76 6.79 -11.10
CA VAL A 156 0.70 6.20 -12.43
C VAL A 156 1.93 6.82 -13.06
N ILE A 157 2.96 6.05 -13.37
CA ILE A 157 3.98 6.57 -14.27
C ILE A 157 3.17 6.93 -15.52
N LEU A 158 2.89 8.22 -15.73
CA LEU A 158 2.47 8.71 -17.02
C LEU A 158 3.68 8.42 -17.89
N VAL A 159 3.67 7.24 -18.51
CA VAL A 159 4.69 6.82 -19.45
C VAL A 159 4.41 7.67 -20.67
N TYR A 160 4.88 8.92 -20.64
CA TYR A 160 4.82 9.78 -21.80
C TYR A 160 5.71 9.11 -22.85
N THR A 161 5.09 8.63 -23.91
CA THR A 161 5.83 8.03 -25.03
C THR A 161 6.00 9.09 -26.12
N VAL A 162 6.92 8.86 -27.04
CA VAL A 162 7.00 9.72 -28.22
C VAL A 162 5.67 9.61 -28.98
N PRO A 163 5.04 10.74 -29.40
CA PRO A 163 3.83 10.69 -30.21
C PRO A 163 4.12 9.98 -31.54
N GLU A 164 3.14 9.27 -32.07
CA GLU A 164 3.29 8.66 -33.39
C GLU A 164 3.36 9.73 -34.48
N ALA A 165 3.88 9.35 -35.65
CA ALA A 165 3.87 10.22 -36.81
C ALA A 165 2.42 10.59 -37.21
N PRO A 166 2.20 11.82 -37.72
CA PRO A 166 0.90 12.20 -38.27
C PRO A 166 0.52 11.29 -39.43
N LYS A 167 -0.76 11.07 -39.61
CA LYS A 167 -1.29 10.17 -40.63
C LYS A 167 -1.54 10.88 -41.95
N GLU A 168 -1.49 10.11 -43.03
CA GLU A 168 -2.00 10.53 -44.36
C GLU A 168 -1.47 11.89 -44.84
N LEU A 169 -0.16 12.14 -44.68
CA LEU A 169 0.48 13.35 -45.21
C LEU A 169 0.35 13.36 -46.73
N ARG A 170 -0.40 14.33 -47.25
CA ARG A 170 -0.71 14.44 -48.68
C ARG A 170 -0.69 15.89 -49.16
N LEU A 171 -0.38 16.05 -50.46
CA LEU A 171 -0.55 17.30 -51.17
C LEU A 171 -2.05 17.51 -51.45
N ALA A 172 -2.66 18.43 -50.72
CA ALA A 172 -4.08 18.73 -50.87
C ALA A 172 -4.34 19.63 -52.10
N ASN A 173 -3.45 20.57 -52.38
CA ASN A 173 -3.54 21.48 -53.54
C ASN A 173 -2.16 22.04 -53.91
N GLN A 174 -1.95 22.37 -55.18
CA GLN A 174 -0.73 23.01 -55.66
C GLN A 174 -1.03 24.02 -56.78
N SER A 175 -0.37 25.17 -56.71
CA SER A 175 -0.29 26.17 -57.77
C SER A 175 1.17 26.47 -58.10
N SER A 176 1.40 27.38 -59.06
CA SER A 176 2.75 27.88 -59.37
C SER A 176 3.41 28.64 -58.22
N GLU A 177 2.66 29.05 -57.19
CA GLU A 177 3.15 29.88 -56.08
C GLU A 177 2.95 29.25 -54.69
N THR A 178 2.12 28.21 -54.58
CA THR A 178 1.76 27.63 -53.29
C THR A 178 1.61 26.12 -53.37
N ALA A 179 1.96 25.43 -52.28
CA ALA A 179 1.63 24.04 -52.06
C ALA A 179 0.93 23.92 -50.70
N VAL A 180 -0.19 23.21 -50.67
CA VAL A 180 -0.99 22.97 -49.46
C VAL A 180 -0.82 21.51 -49.07
N LEU A 181 -0.26 21.28 -47.89
CA LEU A 181 -0.14 19.96 -47.28
C LEU A 181 -1.26 19.74 -46.28
N SER A 182 -1.81 18.54 -46.25
CA SER A 182 -2.84 18.12 -45.29
C SER A 182 -2.44 16.78 -44.69
N TRP A 183 -2.70 16.62 -43.39
CA TRP A 183 -2.47 15.38 -42.64
C TRP A 183 -3.52 15.24 -41.54
N GLU A 184 -3.64 14.03 -41.01
CA GLU A 184 -4.49 13.71 -39.88
C GLU A 184 -3.66 13.62 -38.58
N PRO A 185 -4.23 14.02 -37.42
CA PRO A 185 -3.56 13.85 -36.13
C PRO A 185 -3.19 12.39 -35.85
N PRO A 186 -2.13 12.11 -35.06
CA PRO A 186 -1.77 10.75 -34.70
C PRO A 186 -2.86 10.08 -33.85
N ASN A 187 -2.94 8.75 -33.92
CA ASN A 187 -3.84 7.98 -33.06
C ASN A 187 -3.42 8.02 -31.58
N GLN A 188 -2.11 8.16 -31.34
CA GLN A 188 -1.52 8.21 -30.02
C GLN A 188 -0.59 9.41 -29.93
N ASP A 189 -0.95 10.38 -29.08
CA ASP A 189 -0.19 11.61 -28.83
C ASP A 189 0.90 11.46 -27.75
N GLY A 190 1.16 10.21 -27.32
CA GLY A 190 2.15 9.92 -26.30
C GLY A 190 1.73 10.33 -24.89
N GLY A 191 0.44 10.63 -24.66
CA GLY A 191 -0.08 10.98 -23.34
C GLY A 191 0.05 12.48 -22.99
N ALA A 192 0.54 13.31 -23.91
CA ALA A 192 0.62 14.76 -23.78
C ALA A 192 -0.05 15.46 -24.96
N LYS A 193 -0.67 16.62 -24.70
CA LYS A 193 -1.32 17.43 -25.75
C LYS A 193 -0.28 17.87 -26.79
N VAL A 194 -0.56 17.59 -28.06
CA VAL A 194 0.26 18.07 -29.19
C VAL A 194 0.30 19.61 -29.20
N THR A 195 1.52 20.16 -29.20
CA THR A 195 1.76 21.61 -29.14
C THR A 195 1.94 22.25 -30.52
N GLY A 196 2.34 21.46 -31.53
CA GLY A 196 2.50 21.93 -32.91
C GLY A 196 3.12 20.86 -33.81
N TYR A 197 3.20 21.15 -35.12
CA TYR A 197 3.86 20.33 -36.13
C TYR A 197 4.99 21.15 -36.77
N ASN A 198 6.17 20.55 -36.94
CA ASN A 198 7.29 21.15 -37.68
C ASN A 198 7.33 20.56 -39.10
N ILE A 199 7.47 21.42 -40.11
CA ILE A 199 7.51 21.00 -41.53
C ILE A 199 8.80 21.52 -42.13
N GLU A 200 9.65 20.60 -42.60
CA GLU A 200 10.93 20.91 -43.22
C GLU A 200 10.88 20.53 -44.70
N MET A 201 11.29 21.46 -45.57
CA MET A 201 11.44 21.21 -47.01
C MET A 201 12.93 21.04 -47.30
N ASN A 202 13.33 19.83 -47.68
CA ASN A 202 14.69 19.58 -48.14
C ASN A 202 14.75 19.79 -49.66
N GLU A 203 15.75 20.54 -50.12
CA GLU A 203 16.01 20.71 -51.55
C GLU A 203 16.37 19.36 -52.16
N CYS A 204 15.82 19.09 -53.36
CA CYS A 204 16.16 17.88 -54.10
C CYS A 204 17.67 17.92 -54.37
N GLY A 205 18.40 16.93 -53.84
CA GLY A 205 19.85 16.84 -54.04
C GLY A 205 20.15 16.90 -55.54
N SER A 206 21.09 17.75 -55.92
CA SER A 206 21.72 17.68 -57.23
C SER A 206 22.47 16.35 -57.29
N ASP A 207 21.88 15.37 -57.96
CA ASP A 207 22.61 14.20 -58.43
C ASP A 207 23.68 14.72 -59.42
N ASP A 208 24.93 14.86 -58.95
CA ASP A 208 26.11 14.99 -59.80
C ASP A 208 26.47 13.63 -60.44
#